data_AF-A0A926G9T9-F1
#
_entry.id   AF-A0A926G9T9-F1
#
_cell.length_a   1.000
_cell.length_b   1.000
_cell.length_c   1.000
_cell.angle_alpha   90.00
_cell.angle_beta   90.00
_cell.angle_gamma   90.00
#
_symmetry.space_group_name_H-M   'P 1'
#
loop_
_entity.id
_entity.type
_entity.pdbx_description
1 polymer ?
#
loop_
_entity_poly.entity_id
_entity_poly.type
_entity_poly.pdbx_seq_one_letter_code
_entity_poly.pdbx_strand_id
1 'polypeptide(L)'
;PLCRYRHNGHWTGHRTRLNRDQRGSFGSPDYAREELVAEMASAFTCASLSIRPTVRHADYVGAWLAVLREDEKAIFRAASAASKAADYLLGLALAEQHQRRQ
;
A
#
# COMPACT_ATOMS: atom_id res chain seq x y z
N PRO A 1 6.56 1.19 12.67
CA PRO A 1 5.79 2.31 12.09
C PRO A 1 5.22 1.98 10.71
N LEU A 2 6.04 1.63 9.71
CA LEU A 2 5.57 1.19 8.37
C LEU A 2 4.84 -0.17 8.38
N CYS A 3 5.35 -1.19 9.10
CA CYS A 3 4.69 -2.52 9.15
C CYS A 3 3.23 -2.48 9.61
N ARG A 4 2.82 -1.51 10.45
CA ARG A 4 1.42 -1.40 10.90
C ARG A 4 0.51 -0.96 9.75
N TYR A 5 0.95 -0.02 8.92
CA TYR A 5 0.16 0.51 7.81
C TYR A 5 0.19 -0.40 6.58
N ARG A 6 1.24 -1.23 6.42
CA ARG A 6 1.29 -2.24 5.35
C ARG A 6 0.17 -3.27 5.45
N HIS A 7 -0.10 -3.80 6.64
CA HIS A 7 -1.21 -4.73 6.84
C HIS A 7 -2.57 -4.08 6.49
N ASN A 8 -2.72 -2.79 6.78
CA ASN A 8 -3.90 -2.02 6.35
C ASN A 8 -3.95 -1.87 4.82
N GLY A 9 -2.79 -1.73 4.17
CA GLY A 9 -2.64 -1.79 2.72
C GLY A 9 -3.23 -3.07 2.13
N HIS A 10 -2.82 -4.25 2.61
CA HIS A 10 -3.41 -5.54 2.20
C HIS A 10 -4.90 -5.63 2.52
N TRP A 11 -5.30 -5.18 3.70
CA TRP A 11 -6.70 -5.20 4.11
C TRP A 11 -7.62 -4.44 3.15
N THR A 12 -7.16 -3.34 2.53
CA THR A 12 -7.94 -2.63 1.50
C THR A 12 -8.19 -3.43 0.23
N GLY A 13 -7.38 -4.45 -0.08
CA GLY A 13 -7.51 -5.23 -1.32
C GLY A 13 -8.57 -6.34 -1.26
N HIS A 14 -9.18 -6.62 -0.11
CA HIS A 14 -10.24 -7.62 0.00
C HIS A 14 -11.43 -7.33 -0.95
N ARG A 15 -12.12 -8.39 -1.39
CA ARG A 15 -13.18 -8.36 -2.44
C ARG A 15 -14.26 -7.30 -2.20
N THR A 16 -14.64 -7.07 -0.95
CA THR A 16 -15.68 -6.11 -0.57
C THR A 16 -15.23 -4.64 -0.56
N ARG A 17 -13.99 -4.36 -0.97
CA ARG A 17 -13.36 -3.03 -0.91
C ARG A 17 -12.81 -2.66 -2.28
N LEU A 18 -11.48 -2.75 -2.48
CA LEU A 18 -10.82 -2.43 -3.73
C LEU A 18 -10.64 -3.65 -4.65
N ASN A 19 -11.00 -4.85 -4.18
CA ASN A 19 -11.01 -6.08 -4.98
C ASN A 19 -9.73 -6.29 -5.80
N ARG A 20 -8.58 -6.16 -5.14
CA ARG A 20 -7.27 -6.42 -5.77
C ARG A 20 -6.98 -7.92 -5.74
N ASP A 21 -6.22 -8.38 -6.72
CA ASP A 21 -5.77 -9.77 -6.73
C ASP A 21 -4.65 -9.98 -5.71
N GLN A 22 -4.92 -10.83 -4.72
CA GLN A 22 -4.00 -11.20 -3.63
C GLN A 22 -3.77 -12.71 -3.58
N ARG A 23 -4.08 -13.43 -4.67
CA ARG A 23 -3.98 -14.91 -4.72
C ARG A 23 -2.56 -15.43 -4.93
N GLY A 24 -1.61 -14.55 -5.21
CA GLY A 24 -0.22 -14.90 -5.45
C GLY A 24 0.40 -15.64 -4.26
N SER A 25 1.07 -16.76 -4.53
CA SER A 25 1.84 -17.50 -3.53
C SER A 25 3.09 -16.74 -3.11
N PHE A 26 3.57 -16.95 -1.88
CA PHE A 26 4.78 -16.30 -1.37
C PHE A 26 5.96 -16.49 -2.34
N GLY A 27 6.63 -15.39 -2.69
CA GLY A 27 7.74 -15.37 -3.64
C GLY A 27 7.34 -15.36 -5.13
N SER A 28 6.05 -15.41 -5.46
CA SER A 28 5.57 -15.23 -6.83
C SER A 28 5.62 -13.77 -7.29
N PRO A 29 5.65 -13.49 -8.60
CA PRO A 29 5.54 -12.13 -9.13
C PRO A 29 4.25 -11.41 -8.70
N ASP A 30 3.13 -12.13 -8.61
CA ASP A 30 1.85 -11.57 -8.15
C ASP A 30 1.89 -11.19 -6.67
N TYR A 31 2.54 -12.01 -5.85
CA TYR A 31 2.78 -11.69 -4.44
C TYR A 31 3.68 -10.45 -4.30
N ALA A 32 4.77 -10.37 -5.07
CA ALA A 32 5.66 -9.21 -5.06
C ALA A 32 4.96 -7.91 -5.50
N ARG A 33 4.05 -8.00 -6.48
CA ARG A 33 3.21 -6.87 -6.91
C ARG A 33 2.32 -6.36 -5.78
N GLU A 34 1.62 -7.23 -5.07
CA GLU A 34 0.74 -6.81 -3.97
C GLU A 34 1.53 -6.28 -2.77
N GLU A 35 2.69 -6.86 -2.45
CA GLU A 35 3.58 -6.32 -1.39
C GLU A 35 4.08 -4.92 -1.75
N LEU A 36 4.43 -4.66 -3.01
CA LEU A 36 4.79 -3.31 -3.48
C LEU A 36 3.61 -2.33 -3.32
N VAL A 37 2.40 -2.72 -3.69
CA VAL A 37 1.20 -1.89 -3.51
C VAL A 37 0.96 -1.59 -2.03
N ALA A 38 1.05 -2.59 -1.16
CA ALA A 38 0.81 -2.43 0.27
C ALA A 38 1.86 -1.55 0.96
N GLU A 39 3.14 -1.70 0.61
CA GLU A 39 4.21 -0.85 1.12
C GLU A 39 4.06 0.60 0.66
N MET A 40 3.78 0.86 -0.63
CA MET A 40 3.56 2.23 -1.11
C MET A 40 2.31 2.86 -0.50
N ALA A 41 1.22 2.11 -0.32
CA ALA A 41 0.02 2.60 0.34
C ALA A 41 0.31 3.02 1.79
N SER A 42 1.18 2.26 2.46
CA SER A 42 1.65 2.59 3.81
C SER A 42 2.45 3.89 3.84
N ALA A 43 3.34 4.09 2.86
CA ALA A 43 4.15 5.30 2.72
C ALA A 43 3.28 6.54 2.43
N PHE A 44 2.33 6.43 1.48
CA PHE A 44 1.39 7.50 1.17
C PHE A 44 0.52 7.87 2.38
N THR A 45 0.02 6.88 3.10
CA THR A 45 -0.77 7.11 4.32
C THR A 45 0.05 7.80 5.41
N CYS A 46 1.30 7.38 5.62
CA CYS A 46 2.20 8.03 6.58
C CYS A 46 2.48 9.48 6.19
N ALA A 47 2.72 9.75 4.89
CA ALA A 47 2.94 11.09 4.38
C ALA A 47 1.73 11.99 4.61
N SER A 48 0.51 11.53 4.29
CA SER A 48 -0.72 12.29 4.50
C SER A 48 -1.01 12.58 5.98
N LEU A 49 -0.61 11.69 6.88
CA LEU A 49 -0.77 11.87 8.33
C LEU A 49 0.40 12.63 8.99
N SER A 50 1.37 13.11 8.21
CA SER A 50 2.61 13.73 8.72
C SER A 50 3.37 12.83 9.72
N ILE A 51 3.24 11.51 9.58
CA ILE A 51 3.94 10.53 10.40
C ILE A 51 5.29 10.24 9.76
N ARG A 52 6.38 10.53 10.46
CA ARG A 52 7.71 10.15 10.00
C ARG A 52 7.83 8.62 9.95
N PRO A 53 8.05 8.02 8.77
CA PRO A 53 8.27 6.60 8.68
C PRO A 53 9.63 6.28 9.30
N THR A 54 9.67 5.36 10.27
CA THR A 54 10.94 4.74 10.65
C THR A 54 11.25 3.68 9.59
N VAL A 55 12.18 3.99 8.68
CA VAL A 55 12.65 3.03 7.68
C VAL A 55 13.33 1.88 8.44
N ARG A 56 12.84 0.65 8.29
CA ARG A 56 13.47 -0.53 8.88
C ARG A 56 14.13 -1.46 7.88
N HIS A 57 13.78 -1.38 6.58
CA HIS A 57 14.33 -2.27 5.57
C HIS A 57 14.43 -1.53 4.23
N ALA A 58 15.63 -1.03 3.90
CA ALA A 58 15.94 -0.46 2.59
C ALA A 58 16.01 -1.54 1.50
N ASP A 59 16.00 -2.82 1.88
CA ASP A 59 16.10 -3.99 1.00
C ASP A 59 14.98 -4.06 -0.05
N TYR A 60 13.80 -3.49 0.25
CA TYR A 60 12.69 -3.44 -0.69
C TYR A 60 12.93 -2.48 -1.86
N VAL A 61 13.76 -1.43 -1.69
CA VAL A 61 14.13 -0.53 -2.79
C VAL A 61 14.90 -1.29 -3.86
N GLY A 62 15.77 -2.23 -3.46
CA GLY A 62 16.50 -3.10 -4.39
C GLY A 62 15.56 -4.03 -5.17
N ALA A 63 14.59 -4.66 -4.50
CA ALA A 63 13.58 -5.48 -5.15
C ALA A 63 12.68 -4.68 -6.12
N TRP A 64 12.34 -3.43 -5.77
CA TRP A 64 11.55 -2.56 -6.63
C TRP A 64 12.34 -2.05 -7.84
N LEU A 65 13.65 -1.81 -7.69
CA LEU A 65 14.53 -1.47 -8.81
C LEU A 65 14.66 -2.62 -9.82
N ALA A 66 14.60 -3.88 -9.37
CA ALA A 66 14.56 -5.04 -10.27
C ALA A 66 13.25 -5.09 -11.07
N VAL A 67 12.11 -4.92 -10.40
CA VAL A 67 10.78 -4.86 -11.05
C VAL A 67 10.68 -3.67 -12.02
N LEU A 68 11.27 -2.53 -11.65
CA LEU A 68 11.32 -1.31 -12.48
C LEU A 68 12.13 -1.50 -13.77
N ARG A 69 13.19 -2.30 -13.73
CA ARG A 69 14.00 -2.61 -14.92
C ARG A 69 13.29 -3.55 -15.90
N GLU A 70 12.37 -4.38 -15.41
CA GLU A 70 11.59 -5.30 -16.25
C GLU A 70 10.32 -4.67 -16.81
N ASP A 71 9.65 -3.78 -16.07
CA ASP A 71 8.40 -3.15 -16.51
C ASP A 71 8.21 -1.75 -15.89
N GLU A 72 8.61 -0.71 -16.61
CA GLU A 72 8.45 0.68 -16.21
C GLU A 72 6.97 1.08 -15.98
N LYS A 73 6.01 0.38 -16.60
CA LYS A 73 4.58 0.64 -16.39
C LYS A 73 4.03 -0.07 -15.16
N ALA A 74 4.74 -1.07 -14.63
CA ALA A 74 4.33 -1.77 -13.42
C ALA A 74 4.33 -0.83 -12.21
N ILE A 75 5.31 0.09 -12.09
CA ILE A 75 5.35 1.01 -10.96
C ILE A 75 4.18 1.99 -10.96
N PHE A 76 3.80 2.53 -12.12
CA PHE A 76 2.67 3.46 -12.21
C PHE A 76 1.34 2.77 -11.87
N ARG A 77 1.17 1.52 -12.31
CA ARG A 77 0.00 0.71 -11.95
C ARG A 77 -0.03 0.43 -10.44
N ALA A 78 1.10 0.03 -9.87
CA ALA A 78 1.21 -0.21 -8.45
C ALA A 78 0.97 1.07 -7.64
N ALA A 79 1.53 2.21 -8.07
CA ALA A 79 1.35 3.50 -7.43
C ALA A 79 -0.12 3.96 -7.49
N SER A 80 -0.78 3.82 -8.64
CA SER A 80 -2.22 4.11 -8.77
C SER A 80 -3.07 3.25 -7.82
N ALA A 81 -2.77 1.95 -7.70
CA ALA A 81 -3.45 1.06 -6.77
C ALA A 81 -3.17 1.44 -5.30
N ALA A 82 -1.94 1.82 -4.99
CA ALA A 82 -1.53 2.26 -3.66
C ALA A 82 -2.19 3.59 -3.26
N SER A 83 -2.33 4.55 -4.17
CA SER A 83 -3.07 5.80 -3.94
C SER A 83 -4.52 5.52 -3.57
N LYS A 84 -5.21 4.66 -4.34
CA LYS A 84 -6.60 4.25 -4.02
C LYS A 84 -6.71 3.58 -2.64
N ALA A 85 -5.72 2.77 -2.26
CA ALA A 85 -5.66 2.14 -0.94
C ALA A 85 -5.48 3.18 0.18
N ALA A 86 -4.56 4.14 0.01
CA ALA A 86 -4.35 5.21 0.97
C ALA A 86 -5.60 6.10 1.12
N ASP A 87 -6.21 6.51 0.01
CA ASP A 87 -7.43 7.32 0.00
C ASP A 87 -8.58 6.61 0.70
N TYR A 88 -8.73 5.30 0.47
CA TYR A 88 -9.74 4.50 1.17
C TYR A 88 -9.54 4.50 2.69
N LEU A 89 -8.30 4.33 3.15
CA LEU A 89 -7.98 4.34 4.59
C LEU A 89 -8.21 5.71 5.22
N LEU A 90 -7.77 6.78 4.54
CA LEU A 90 -7.95 8.15 5.01
C LEU A 90 -9.43 8.54 5.03
N GLY A 91 -10.20 8.13 4.03
CA GLY A 91 -11.65 8.34 3.97
C GLY A 91 -12.39 7.71 5.14
N LEU A 92 -12.03 6.47 5.52
CA LEU A 92 -12.59 5.82 6.71
C LEU A 92 -12.25 6.60 7.99
N ALA A 93 -11.00 7.02 8.15
CA ALA A 93 -10.57 7.77 9.33
C ALA A 93 -11.32 9.11 9.45
N LEU A 94 -11.57 9.80 8.34
CA LEU A 94 -12.32 11.05 8.31
C LEU A 94 -13.81 10.83 8.63
N ALA A 95 -14.41 9.76 8.11
CA ALA A 95 -15.81 9.41 8.42
C ALA A 95 -16.01 9.12 9.92
N GLU A 96 -15.10 8.35 10.53
CA GLU A 96 -15.12 8.09 11.98
C GLU A 96 -14.97 9.38 12.80
N GLN A 97 -14.10 10.30 12.38
CA GLN A 97 -13.94 11.59 13.06
C GLN A 97 -15.19 12.46 12.98
N HIS A 98 -15.91 12.42 11.86
CA HIS A 98 -17.16 13.17 11.70
C HIS A 98 -18.24 12.63 12.65
N GLN A 99 -18.39 11.31 12.74
CA GLN A 99 -19.34 10.66 13.64
C GLN A 99 -19.05 10.92 15.13
N ARG A 100 -17.78 11.07 15.52
CA ARG A 100 -17.38 11.36 16.91
C ARG A 100 -17.59 12.82 17.32
N ARG A 101 -17.72 13.73 16.35
CA ARG A 101 -17.93 15.16 16.60
C ARG A 101 -19.40 15.56 16.62
N GLN A 102 -20.29 14.64 16.26
CA GLN A 102 -21.75 14.74 16.35
C GLN A 102 -22.23 14.05 17.62
#